data_AF-A0A9P9JTB6-F1
#
_entry.id   AF-A0A9P9JTB6-F1
#
_cell.length_a   1.000
_cell.length_b   1.000
_cell.length_c   1.000
_cell.angle_alpha   90.00
_cell.angle_beta   90.00
_cell.angle_gamma   90.00
#
_symmetry.space_group_name_H-M   'P 1'
#
loop_
_entity.id
_entity.type
_entity.pdbx_description
1 polymer ?
#
loop_
_entity_poly.entity_id
_entity_poly.type
_entity_poly.pdbx_seq_one_letter_code
_entity_poly.pdbx_strand_id
1 'polypeptide(L)'
;MIAYSQGCLLLRQVLQEFVKGGCYREAMADRLRVFTFGNPSIDWMGTDAQANETPLCERVNYTEHSANERDFVAALGVLRTNQEEALRKAGYIHERSSVFINHGEDWVGHLFGTQYSLRMEDYEYGECSRLLACAGGREMG
;
A
#
# COMPACT_ATOMS: atom_id res chain seq x y z
N MET A 1 -2.34 -1.89 9.96
CA MET A 1 -1.19 -2.80 9.75
C MET A 1 -0.16 -2.08 8.92
N ILE A 2 1.10 -2.12 9.34
CA ILE A 2 2.23 -1.58 8.59
C ILE A 2 3.08 -2.77 8.14
N ALA A 3 3.47 -2.81 6.87
CA ALA A 3 4.34 -3.85 6.33
C ALA A 3 5.44 -3.24 5.47
N TYR A 4 6.59 -3.92 5.47
CA TYR A 4 7.77 -3.49 4.75
C TYR A 4 8.32 -4.65 3.93
N SER A 5 8.74 -4.39 2.69
CA SER A 5 9.43 -5.38 1.86
C SER A 5 8.64 -6.69 1.71
N GLN A 6 9.27 -7.83 1.96
CA GLN A 6 8.67 -9.16 1.97
C GLN A 6 7.52 -9.30 2.99
N GLY A 7 7.48 -8.47 4.04
CA GLY A 7 6.33 -8.39 4.94
C GLY A 7 5.04 -8.00 4.21
N CYS A 8 5.14 -7.28 3.10
CA CYS A 8 3.98 -6.95 2.26
C CYS A 8 3.36 -8.18 1.59
N LEU A 9 4.17 -9.21 1.29
CA LEU A 9 3.67 -10.47 0.72
C LEU A 9 2.89 -11.27 1.76
N LEU A 10 3.40 -11.33 2.99
CA LEU A 10 2.68 -11.94 4.11
C LEU A 10 1.38 -11.19 4.40
N LEU A 11 1.42 -9.86 4.41
CA LEU A 11 0.22 -9.04 4.58
C LEU A 11 -0.78 -9.28 3.46
N ARG A 12 -0.34 -9.32 2.20
CA ARG A 12 -1.21 -9.64 1.05
C ARG A 12 -1.92 -10.98 1.26
N GLN A 13 -1.19 -12.02 1.66
CA GLN A 13 -1.76 -13.34 1.93
C GLN A 13 -2.82 -13.28 3.03
N VAL A 14 -2.56 -12.56 4.13
CA VAL A 14 -3.55 -12.37 5.21
C VAL A 14 -4.81 -11.66 4.70
N LEU A 15 -4.66 -10.60 3.91
CA LEU A 15 -5.80 -9.88 3.33
C LEU A 15 -6.59 -10.75 2.34
N GLN A 16 -5.92 -11.60 1.56
CA GLN A 16 -6.57 -12.54 0.65
C GLN A 16 -7.49 -13.52 1.39
N GLU A 17 -7.09 -13.98 2.58
CA GLU A 17 -7.98 -14.80 3.42
C GLU A 17 -9.18 -13.98 3.92
N PHE A 18 -9.01 -12.69 4.22
CA PHE A 18 -10.13 -11.84 4.65
C PHE A 18 -11.13 -11.56 3.52
N VAL A 19 -10.68 -11.49 2.26
CA VAL A 19 -11.55 -11.26 1.10
C VAL A 19 -12.47 -12.46 0.83
N LYS A 20 -12.03 -13.69 1.16
CA LYS A 20 -12.88 -14.89 1.11
C LYS A 20 -14.03 -14.87 2.13
N GLY A 21 -13.99 -13.96 3.10
CA GLY A 21 -15.01 -13.78 4.11
C GLY A 21 -14.61 -14.34 5.49
N GLY A 22 -15.42 -14.02 6.49
CA GLY A 22 -15.17 -14.41 7.87
C GLY A 22 -15.89 -13.50 8.87
N CYS A 23 -15.84 -13.86 10.14
CA CYS A 23 -16.55 -13.14 11.21
C CYS A 23 -16.08 -11.68 11.41
N TYR A 24 -14.88 -11.32 10.93
CA TYR A 24 -14.30 -9.99 11.09
C TYR A 24 -14.44 -9.09 9.86
N ARG A 25 -15.15 -9.52 8.81
CA ARG A 25 -15.21 -8.80 7.53
C ARG A 25 -15.65 -7.35 7.67
N GLU A 26 -16.72 -7.09 8.41
CA GLU A 26 -17.23 -5.73 8.63
C GLU A 26 -16.26 -4.90 9.48
N ALA A 27 -15.77 -5.46 10.58
CA ALA A 27 -14.79 -4.79 11.43
C ALA A 27 -13.50 -4.41 10.66
N MET A 28 -13.08 -5.24 9.71
CA MET A 28 -11.93 -4.95 8.85
C MET A 28 -12.22 -3.86 7.84
N ALA A 29 -13.35 -3.95 7.13
CA ALA A 29 -13.76 -2.91 6.20
C ALA A 29 -13.88 -1.53 6.88
N ASP A 30 -14.32 -1.50 8.13
CA ASP A 30 -14.54 -0.24 8.86
C ASP A 30 -13.27 0.30 9.52
N ARG A 31 -12.35 -0.58 9.97
CA ARG A 31 -11.28 -0.18 10.91
C ARG A 31 -9.87 -0.52 10.45
N LEU A 32 -9.70 -1.52 9.59
CA LEU A 32 -8.36 -1.96 9.20
C LEU A 32 -7.77 -0.95 8.21
N ARG A 33 -6.71 -0.28 8.61
CA ARG A 33 -5.93 0.64 7.77
C ARG A 33 -4.61 -0.03 7.42
N VAL A 34 -4.21 -0.02 6.16
CA VAL A 34 -3.01 -0.71 5.67
C VAL A 34 -2.01 0.29 5.12
N PHE A 35 -0.75 0.14 5.52
CA PHE A 35 0.35 0.94 4.98
C PHE A 35 1.48 0.00 4.59
N THR A 36 1.94 0.10 3.36
CA THR A 36 3.03 -0.73 2.86
C THR A 36 4.18 0.13 2.39
N PHE A 37 5.39 -0.35 2.57
CA PHE A 37 6.62 0.32 2.19
C PHE A 37 7.49 -0.64 1.39
N GLY A 38 7.90 -0.24 0.19
CA GLY A 38 8.73 -1.08 -0.70
C GLY A 38 8.07 -2.41 -1.05
N ASN A 39 6.80 -2.37 -1.49
CA ASN A 39 5.99 -3.57 -1.72
C ASN A 39 6.41 -4.31 -3.01
N PRO A 40 6.95 -5.55 -2.92
CA PRO A 40 7.37 -6.32 -4.10
C PRO A 40 6.24 -7.12 -4.74
N SER A 41 4.99 -6.99 -4.28
CA SER A 41 3.90 -7.78 -4.85
C SER A 41 3.58 -7.37 -6.28
N ILE A 42 3.23 -8.33 -7.14
CA ILE A 42 2.93 -8.04 -8.56
C ILE A 42 1.60 -7.33 -8.76
N ASP A 43 0.69 -7.47 -7.78
CA ASP A 43 -0.64 -6.90 -7.70
C ASP A 43 -1.08 -6.81 -6.22
N TRP A 44 -2.17 -6.09 -5.99
CA TRP A 44 -2.86 -5.98 -4.71
C TRP A 44 -4.29 -6.51 -4.82
N MET A 45 -4.42 -7.70 -5.41
CA MET A 45 -5.70 -8.36 -5.69
C MET A 45 -5.89 -9.62 -4.84
N GLY A 46 -7.14 -9.97 -4.61
CA GLY A 46 -7.58 -11.23 -4.03
C GLY A 46 -8.74 -11.82 -4.81
N THR A 47 -9.21 -12.98 -4.37
CA THR A 47 -10.37 -13.66 -4.93
C THR A 47 -11.41 -13.82 -3.83
N ASP A 48 -12.63 -13.34 -4.07
CA ASP A 48 -13.73 -13.47 -3.11
C ASP A 48 -14.32 -14.90 -3.08
N ALA A 49 -15.30 -15.11 -2.19
CA ALA A 49 -15.99 -16.40 -2.08
C ALA A 49 -16.78 -16.80 -3.34
N GLN A 50 -17.03 -15.85 -4.24
CA GLN A 50 -17.74 -16.04 -5.50
C GLN A 50 -16.77 -16.21 -6.69
N ALA A 51 -15.46 -16.34 -6.42
CA ALA A 51 -14.40 -16.45 -7.40
C ALA A 51 -14.19 -15.18 -8.28
N ASN A 52 -14.65 -14.01 -7.83
CA ASN A 52 -14.36 -12.75 -8.51
C ASN A 52 -13.00 -12.19 -8.06
N GLU A 53 -12.25 -11.63 -9.00
CA GLU A 53 -11.09 -10.80 -8.66
C GLU A 53 -11.56 -9.52 -7.96
N THR A 54 -10.95 -9.20 -6.83
CA THR A 54 -11.33 -8.06 -5.99
C THR A 54 -10.07 -7.35 -5.49
N PRO A 55 -9.96 -6.02 -5.64
CA PRO A 55 -8.89 -5.26 -5.01
C PRO A 55 -8.91 -5.44 -3.49
N LEU A 56 -7.77 -5.73 -2.88
CA LEU A 56 -7.70 -6.01 -1.43
C LEU A 56 -8.09 -4.78 -0.60
N CYS A 57 -7.90 -3.58 -1.15
CA CYS A 57 -8.33 -2.34 -0.52
C CYS A 57 -9.86 -2.26 -0.30
N GLU A 58 -10.66 -3.04 -1.03
CA GLU A 58 -12.12 -3.02 -0.86
C GLU A 58 -12.60 -3.69 0.44
N ARG A 59 -11.74 -4.50 1.07
CA ARG A 59 -12.05 -5.25 2.28
C ARG A 59 -11.42 -4.66 3.54
N VAL A 60 -10.82 -3.48 3.39
CA VAL A 60 -10.21 -2.70 4.47
C VAL A 60 -10.69 -1.26 4.39
N ASN A 61 -10.44 -0.47 5.43
CA ASN A 61 -10.85 0.93 5.49
C ASN A 61 -10.12 1.77 4.44
N TYR A 62 -8.80 1.64 4.36
CA TYR A 62 -7.99 2.14 3.26
C TYR A 62 -6.61 1.47 3.22
N THR A 63 -5.91 1.62 2.10
CA THR A 63 -4.54 1.18 1.88
C THR A 63 -3.69 2.33 1.33
N GLU A 64 -2.48 2.52 1.86
CA GLU A 64 -1.48 3.41 1.28
C GLU A 64 -0.21 2.61 0.96
N HIS A 65 0.31 2.82 -0.24
CA HIS A 65 1.54 2.22 -0.70
C HIS A 65 2.61 3.29 -0.87
N SER A 66 3.58 3.34 0.03
CA SER A 66 4.75 4.19 -0.11
C SER A 66 5.84 3.45 -0.87
N ALA A 67 6.34 4.08 -1.92
CA ALA A 67 7.39 3.54 -2.77
C ALA A 67 8.52 4.57 -2.94
N ASN A 68 9.71 4.09 -3.28
CA ASN A 68 10.85 4.93 -3.62
C ASN A 68 11.31 4.48 -5.00
N GLU A 69 11.49 5.41 -5.93
CA GLU A 69 11.85 5.11 -7.32
C GLU A 69 13.19 4.36 -7.46
N ARG A 70 14.10 4.54 -6.49
CA ARG A 70 15.40 3.87 -6.44
C ARG A 70 15.38 2.54 -5.66
N ASP A 71 14.26 2.17 -5.04
CA ASP A 71 14.14 0.88 -4.35
C ASP A 71 13.87 -0.25 -5.34
N PHE A 72 14.87 -1.13 -5.50
CA PHE A 72 14.78 -2.32 -6.33
C PHE A 72 13.60 -3.23 -5.93
N VAL A 73 13.29 -3.36 -4.64
CA VAL A 73 12.19 -4.22 -4.18
C VAL A 73 10.84 -3.64 -4.58
N ALA A 74 10.68 -2.32 -4.51
CA ALA A 74 9.49 -1.64 -5.03
C ALA A 74 9.36 -1.79 -6.55
N ALA A 75 10.48 -1.73 -7.29
CA ALA A 75 10.52 -1.90 -8.74
C ALA A 75 10.09 -3.31 -9.20
N LEU A 76 10.23 -4.33 -8.36
CA LEU A 76 9.68 -5.67 -8.63
C LEU A 76 8.15 -5.73 -8.54
N GLY A 77 7.53 -4.79 -7.83
CA GLY A 77 6.11 -4.83 -7.47
C GLY A 77 5.36 -3.55 -7.75
N VAL A 78 5.09 -2.75 -6.71
CA VAL A 78 4.25 -1.54 -6.81
C VAL A 78 4.75 -0.51 -7.84
N LEU A 79 6.05 -0.49 -8.17
CA LEU A 79 6.65 0.36 -9.21
C LEU A 79 7.02 -0.38 -10.49
N ARG A 80 6.48 -1.59 -10.72
CA ARG A 80 6.76 -2.36 -11.95
C ARG A 80 6.36 -1.66 -13.25
N THR A 81 5.49 -0.66 -13.14
CA THR A 81 4.97 0.17 -14.24
C THR A 81 4.64 1.56 -13.70
N ASN A 82 4.80 2.58 -14.53
CA ASN A 82 4.37 3.96 -14.24
C ASN A 82 3.00 4.30 -14.87
N GLN A 83 2.34 3.33 -15.51
CA GLN A 83 1.04 3.53 -16.12
C GLN A 83 -0.07 3.41 -15.06
N GLU A 84 -0.77 4.51 -14.79
CA GLU A 84 -1.84 4.57 -13.80
C GLU A 84 -2.92 3.49 -14.04
N GLU A 85 -3.35 3.30 -15.28
CA GLU A 85 -4.36 2.29 -15.63
C GLU A 85 -3.91 0.87 -15.28
N ALA A 86 -2.62 0.56 -15.46
CA ALA A 86 -2.05 -0.73 -15.09
C ALA A 86 -2.01 -0.91 -13.56
N LEU A 87 -1.73 0.17 -12.81
CA LEU A 87 -1.76 0.15 -11.34
C LEU A 87 -3.19 0.03 -10.80
N ARG A 88 -4.18 0.65 -11.46
CA ARG A 88 -5.61 0.47 -11.16
C ARG A 88 -6.04 -0.98 -11.38
N LYS A 89 -5.70 -1.55 -12.53
CA LYS A 89 -5.98 -2.97 -12.84
C LYS A 89 -5.30 -3.93 -11.86
N ALA A 90 -4.11 -3.58 -11.39
CA ALA A 90 -3.37 -4.34 -10.39
C ALA A 90 -3.88 -4.11 -8.95
N GLY A 91 -4.90 -3.28 -8.72
CA GLY A 91 -5.48 -3.04 -7.39
C GLY A 91 -4.69 -2.09 -6.49
N TYR A 92 -3.63 -1.46 -6.99
CA TYR A 92 -2.80 -0.52 -6.23
C TYR A 92 -3.44 0.87 -6.09
N ILE A 93 -4.15 1.32 -7.12
CA ILE A 93 -4.85 2.61 -7.15
C ILE A 93 -6.36 2.35 -7.24
N HIS A 94 -7.10 2.79 -6.22
CA HIS A 94 -8.56 2.65 -6.14
C HIS A 94 -9.14 3.75 -5.24
N GLU A 95 -10.46 3.86 -5.11
CA GLU A 95 -11.10 4.84 -4.20
C GLU A 95 -10.58 4.78 -2.75
N ARG A 96 -10.17 3.59 -2.29
CA ARG A 96 -9.64 3.32 -0.95
C ARG A 96 -8.15 2.93 -0.97
N SER A 97 -7.45 3.19 -2.06
CA SER A 97 -6.04 2.83 -2.20
C SER A 97 -5.24 3.89 -2.97
N SER A 98 -4.10 4.28 -2.43
CA SER A 98 -3.22 5.27 -3.07
C SER A 98 -1.76 4.83 -3.04
N VAL A 99 -1.01 5.28 -4.05
CA VAL A 99 0.44 5.07 -4.15
C VAL A 99 1.12 6.43 -4.00
N PHE A 100 2.12 6.50 -3.12
CA PHE A 100 2.94 7.69 -2.88
C PHE A 100 4.39 7.37 -3.24
N ILE A 101 4.95 8.11 -4.19
CA ILE A 101 6.28 7.82 -4.75
C ILE A 101 7.25 8.90 -4.29
N ASN A 102 8.38 8.46 -3.72
CA ASN A 102 9.53 9.31 -3.45
C ASN A 102 10.51 9.26 -4.64
N HIS A 103 10.91 10.44 -5.12
CA HIS A 103 11.83 10.64 -6.25
C HIS A 103 13.23 11.13 -5.83
N GLY A 104 13.56 11.07 -4.53
CA GLY A 104 14.81 11.58 -4.00
C GLY A 104 16.03 10.84 -4.59
N GLU A 105 16.91 11.57 -5.25
CA GLU A 105 18.07 10.98 -5.95
C GLU A 105 19.12 10.40 -4.99
N ASP A 106 19.24 10.95 -3.79
CA ASP A 106 20.21 10.51 -2.76
C ASP A 106 19.77 9.24 -2.01
N TRP A 107 18.57 8.74 -2.28
CA TRP A 107 17.93 7.69 -1.48
C TRP A 107 18.16 6.31 -2.09
N VAL A 108 19.41 5.85 -2.06
CA VAL A 108 19.81 4.55 -2.60
C VAL A 108 19.75 3.47 -1.52
N GLY A 109 18.71 2.63 -1.55
CA GLY A 109 18.65 1.38 -0.79
C GLY A 109 17.25 0.94 -0.37
N HIS A 110 17.21 -0.02 0.55
CA HIS A 110 16.00 -0.71 0.98
C HIS A 110 15.93 -0.84 2.52
N LEU A 111 15.95 0.26 3.26
CA LEU A 111 15.74 0.30 4.71
C LEU A 111 14.59 1.23 5.13
N PHE A 112 13.65 0.67 5.89
CA PHE A 112 12.58 1.42 6.54
C PHE A 112 13.14 2.36 7.62
N GLY A 113 12.73 3.62 7.61
CA GLY A 113 13.19 4.64 8.56
C GLY A 113 14.43 5.44 8.14
N THR A 114 15.12 5.03 7.06
CA THR A 114 16.13 5.86 6.39
C THR A 114 15.71 6.23 4.97
N GLN A 115 15.20 5.28 4.19
CA GLN A 115 14.78 5.48 2.78
C GLN A 115 13.26 5.52 2.58
N TYR A 116 12.51 5.30 3.65
CA TYR A 116 11.08 5.56 3.70
C TYR A 116 10.82 6.55 4.81
N SER A 117 10.76 7.82 4.41
CA SER A 117 10.53 8.94 5.31
C SER A 117 9.12 8.92 5.85
N LEU A 118 8.92 9.52 7.02
CA LEU A 118 7.58 9.85 7.51
C LEU A 118 7.18 11.29 7.21
N ARG A 119 8.01 12.01 6.44
CA ARG A 119 7.72 13.38 6.01
C ARG A 119 6.91 13.36 4.71
N MET A 120 5.78 14.05 4.71
CA MET A 120 4.93 14.17 3.53
C MET A 120 5.63 14.86 2.36
N GLU A 121 6.54 15.80 2.64
CA GLU A 121 7.26 16.55 1.59
C GLU A 121 8.19 15.67 0.74
N ASP A 122 8.53 14.48 1.22
CA ASP A 122 9.44 13.57 0.53
C ASP A 122 8.70 12.71 -0.52
N TYR A 123 7.38 12.83 -0.66
CA TYR A 123 6.56 12.02 -1.57
C TYR A 123 5.71 12.89 -2.51
N GLU A 124 5.55 12.43 -3.76
CA GLU A 124 4.54 12.99 -4.66
C GLU A 124 3.14 12.80 -4.05
N TYR A 125 2.38 13.90 -3.96
CA TYR A 125 1.09 13.99 -3.27
C TYR A 125 1.11 13.55 -1.80
N GLY A 126 2.26 13.59 -1.12
CA GLY A 126 2.38 13.12 0.26
C GLY A 126 1.46 13.83 1.25
N GLU A 127 1.03 15.07 0.96
CA GLU A 127 0.03 15.81 1.74
C GLU A 127 -1.35 15.12 1.78
N CYS A 128 -1.61 14.24 0.82
CA CYS A 128 -2.82 13.41 0.77
C CYS A 128 -2.70 12.13 1.62
N SER A 129 -1.51 11.77 2.11
CA SER A 129 -1.32 10.58 2.94
C SER A 129 -1.84 10.80 4.36
N ARG A 130 -2.70 9.88 4.81
CA ARG A 130 -3.19 9.83 6.19
C ARG A 130 -2.10 9.39 7.16
N LEU A 131 -1.17 8.52 6.73
CA LEU A 131 -0.04 8.12 7.57
C LEU A 131 0.91 9.27 7.84
N LEU A 132 1.35 9.94 6.77
CA LEU A 132 2.36 10.99 6.84
C LEU A 132 1.79 12.22 7.56
N ALA A 133 0.51 12.55 7.31
CA ALA A 133 -0.19 13.57 8.09
C ALA A 133 -0.20 13.24 9.60
N CYS A 134 -0.43 11.97 9.96
CA CYS A 134 -0.46 11.55 11.36
C CYS A 134 0.93 11.55 12.01
N ALA A 135 1.97 11.16 11.29
CA ALA A 135 3.35 11.29 11.74
C ALA A 135 3.74 12.76 12.02
N GLY A 136 3.15 13.71 11.30
CA GLY A 136 3.26 15.15 11.56
C GLY A 136 2.39 15.70 12.71
N GLY A 137 1.74 14.83 13.49
CA GLY A 137 0.95 15.20 14.66
C GLY A 137 -0.53 15.48 14.42
N ARG A 138 -1.06 15.20 13.22
CA ARG A 138 -2.51 15.25 12.95
C ARG A 138 -3.20 13.95 13.37
N GLU A 139 -4.49 14.01 13.67
CA GLU A 139 -5.26 12.79 13.89
C GLU A 139 -5.47 12.03 12.57
N MET A 140 -5.45 10.70 12.65
CA MET A 140 -5.67 9.85 11.50
C MET A 140 -7.18 9.67 11.24
N GLY A 141 -7.72 10.49 10.35
CA GLY A 141 -9.12 10.43 9.87
C GLY A 141 -9.49 9.12 9.17
#